data_AF-A0A845V033-F1
#
_entry.id   AF-A0A845V033-F1
#
_cell.length_a   1.000
_cell.length_b   1.000
_cell.length_c   1.000
_cell.angle_alpha   90.00
_cell.angle_beta   90.00
_cell.angle_gamma   90.00
#
_symmetry.space_group_name_H-M   'P 1'
#
loop_
_entity.id
_entity.type
_entity.pdbx_description
1 polymer ?
#
loop_
_entity_poly.entity_id
_entity_poly.type
_entity_poly.pdbx_seq_one_letter_code
_entity_poly.pdbx_strand_id
1 'polypeptide(L)'
;LPTKKAGRYTGGLWVGKFLKTHSYQRVTTDAAATRVAAYGSRLCMLEGFAGHAEQCNLRVRRYGGISVPYAAAAPVLPEAAE
;
A
#
# COMPACT_ATOMS: atom_id res chain seq x y z
N LEU A 1 12.56 34.53 -8.41
CA LEU A 1 11.55 33.54 -8.86
C LEU A 1 12.16 32.66 -9.97
N PRO A 2 11.62 31.47 -10.27
CA PRO A 2 12.21 30.56 -11.25
C PRO A 2 12.43 31.24 -12.61
N THR A 3 13.63 31.11 -13.19
CA THR A 3 14.02 31.72 -14.48
C THR A 3 14.10 30.66 -15.59
N LYS A 4 14.45 31.06 -16.83
CA LYS A 4 14.59 30.14 -17.98
C LYS A 4 13.35 29.24 -18.20
N LYS A 5 12.14 29.80 -18.04
CA LYS A 5 10.84 29.09 -18.16
C LYS A 5 10.58 27.99 -17.10
N ALA A 6 11.41 27.87 -16.06
CA ALA A 6 11.26 26.83 -15.04
C ALA A 6 9.96 26.94 -14.21
N GLY A 7 9.29 28.09 -14.22
CA GLY A 7 7.98 28.28 -13.57
C GLY A 7 6.87 27.34 -14.05
N ARG A 8 7.09 26.56 -15.12
CA ARG A 8 6.16 25.51 -15.60
C ARG A 8 6.12 24.27 -14.71
N TYR A 9 7.18 24.00 -13.96
CA TYR A 9 7.34 22.75 -13.19
C TYR A 9 8.00 22.93 -11.82
N THR A 10 8.38 24.16 -11.45
CA THR A 10 8.84 24.47 -10.10
C THR A 10 8.21 25.77 -9.57
N GLY A 11 7.95 25.80 -8.27
CA GLY A 11 7.44 26.99 -7.57
C GLY A 11 8.54 27.97 -7.15
N GLY A 12 8.13 29.19 -6.83
CA GLY A 12 8.98 30.17 -6.15
C GLY A 12 9.41 29.75 -4.74
N LEU A 13 10.22 30.58 -4.08
CA LEU A 13 10.52 30.35 -2.67
C LEU A 13 9.23 30.54 -1.85
N TRP A 14 8.95 29.57 -0.98
CA TRP A 14 7.82 29.57 -0.04
C TRP A 14 8.16 28.66 1.14
N VAL A 15 7.36 28.70 2.21
CA VAL A 15 7.61 27.92 3.44
C VAL A 15 7.75 26.42 3.18
N GLY A 16 6.98 25.87 2.24
CA GLY A 16 7.02 24.44 1.92
C GLY A 16 8.37 23.95 1.39
N LYS A 17 9.28 24.84 0.96
CA LYS A 17 10.64 24.46 0.53
C LYS A 17 11.56 24.09 1.70
N PHE A 18 11.16 24.41 2.93
CA PHE A 18 11.86 24.05 4.16
C PHE A 18 11.18 22.91 4.93
N LEU A 19 10.04 22.40 4.43
CA LEU A 19 9.28 21.30 5.01
C LEU A 19 9.42 20.03 4.18
N LYS A 20 9.09 18.89 4.78
CA LYS A 20 8.89 17.61 4.07
C LYS A 20 7.47 17.13 4.37
N THR A 21 6.70 16.82 3.33
CA THR A 21 5.36 16.24 3.48
C THR A 21 5.48 14.73 3.67
N HIS A 22 5.33 14.28 4.92
CA HIS A 22 5.32 12.85 5.23
C HIS A 22 3.91 12.27 5.03
N SER A 23 3.79 11.22 4.23
CA SER A 23 2.57 10.40 4.21
C SER A 23 2.53 9.52 5.46
N TYR A 24 1.37 9.41 6.10
CA TYR A 24 1.13 8.52 7.22
C TYR A 24 -0.17 7.76 7.00
N GLN A 25 -0.17 6.46 7.28
CA GLN A 25 -1.35 5.60 7.19
C GLN A 25 -1.42 4.71 8.41
N ARG A 26 -2.65 4.48 8.90
CA ARG A 26 -2.94 3.55 9.99
C ARG A 26 -4.13 2.71 9.60
N VAL A 27 -3.97 1.40 9.65
CA VAL A 27 -5.06 0.43 9.48
C VAL A 27 -5.58 0.06 10.86
N THR A 28 -6.87 0.28 11.12
CA THR A 28 -7.46 0.23 12.47
C THR A 28 -8.37 -0.97 12.71
N THR A 29 -8.74 -1.72 11.68
CA THR A 29 -9.63 -2.88 11.81
C THR A 29 -9.03 -4.11 11.14
N ASP A 30 -9.34 -5.28 11.71
CA ASP A 30 -8.92 -6.58 11.20
C ASP A 30 -9.48 -6.84 9.79
N ALA A 31 -10.72 -6.40 9.53
CA ALA A 31 -11.35 -6.46 8.22
C ALA A 31 -10.58 -5.63 7.18
N ALA A 32 -10.20 -4.39 7.51
CA ALA A 32 -9.42 -3.55 6.60
C ALA A 32 -8.00 -4.12 6.38
N ALA A 33 -7.35 -4.62 7.45
CA ALA A 33 -6.04 -5.25 7.36
C ALA A 33 -6.07 -6.48 6.44
N THR A 34 -7.09 -7.32 6.58
CA THR A 34 -7.29 -8.51 5.74
C THR A 34 -7.56 -8.13 4.29
N ARG A 35 -8.45 -7.15 4.05
CA ARG A 35 -8.83 -6.71 2.70
C ARG A 35 -7.62 -6.17 1.93
N VAL A 36 -6.92 -5.18 2.50
CA VAL A 36 -5.76 -4.56 1.84
C VAL A 36 -4.63 -5.58 1.66
N ALA A 37 -4.38 -6.44 2.65
CA ALA A 37 -3.36 -7.47 2.53
C ALA A 37 -3.68 -8.50 1.46
N ALA A 38 -4.94 -8.91 1.28
CA ALA A 38 -5.29 -9.85 0.22
C ALA A 38 -5.01 -9.26 -1.18
N TYR A 39 -5.31 -7.97 -1.40
CA TYR A 39 -4.93 -7.28 -2.64
C TYR A 39 -3.41 -7.18 -2.80
N GLY A 40 -2.71 -6.73 -1.77
CA GLY A 40 -1.25 -6.61 -1.78
C GLY A 40 -0.56 -7.94 -2.07
N SER A 41 -1.04 -9.04 -1.48
CA SER A 41 -0.52 -10.39 -1.74
C SER A 41 -0.57 -10.76 -3.22
N ARG A 42 -1.75 -10.61 -3.85
CA ARG A 42 -1.91 -10.92 -5.28
C ARG A 42 -1.03 -10.05 -6.17
N LEU A 43 -0.98 -8.73 -5.90
CA LEU A 43 -0.14 -7.80 -6.66
C LEU A 43 1.34 -8.14 -6.53
N CYS A 44 1.82 -8.35 -5.30
CA CYS A 44 3.22 -8.71 -5.07
C CYS A 44 3.60 -10.05 -5.71
N MET A 45 2.68 -11.01 -5.79
CA MET A 45 2.94 -12.26 -6.52
C MET A 45 3.04 -12.05 -8.03
N LEU A 46 2.24 -11.14 -8.61
CA LEU A 46 2.37 -10.75 -10.02
C LEU A 46 3.68 -9.99 -10.30
N GLU A 47 4.15 -9.20 -9.34
CA GLU A 47 5.39 -8.43 -9.43
C GLU A 47 6.66 -9.25 -9.12
N GLY A 48 6.54 -10.48 -8.65
CA GLY A 48 7.68 -11.32 -8.25
C GLY A 48 8.27 -10.98 -6.86
N PHE A 49 7.53 -10.26 -6.02
CA PHE A 49 7.96 -9.85 -4.67
C PHE A 49 7.46 -10.80 -3.57
N ALA A 50 7.99 -12.03 -3.54
CA ALA A 50 7.57 -13.07 -2.60
C ALA A 50 7.61 -12.64 -1.12
N GLY A 51 8.62 -11.87 -0.70
CA GLY A 51 8.72 -11.37 0.67
C GLY A 51 7.61 -10.36 1.05
N HIS A 52 7.22 -9.48 0.13
CA HIS A 52 6.11 -8.55 0.33
C HIS A 52 4.77 -9.30 0.33
N ALA A 53 4.61 -10.25 -0.59
CA ALA A 53 3.42 -11.11 -0.63
C ALA A 53 3.26 -11.89 0.69
N GLU A 54 4.35 -12.41 1.25
CA GLU A 54 4.28 -13.13 2.51
C GLU A 54 3.96 -12.21 3.70
N GLN A 55 4.48 -10.98 3.72
CA GLN A 55 4.08 -9.98 4.73
C GLN A 55 2.59 -9.63 4.68
N CYS A 56 2.02 -9.62 3.48
CA CYS A 56 0.58 -9.54 3.29
C CYS A 56 -0.13 -10.82 3.78
N ASN A 57 0.34 -12.00 3.39
CA ASN A 57 -0.26 -13.29 3.77
C ASN A 57 -0.31 -13.50 5.29
N LEU A 58 0.71 -13.04 6.03
CA LEU A 58 0.69 -13.08 7.50
C LEU A 58 -0.53 -12.34 8.08
N ARG A 59 -0.90 -11.20 7.50
CA ARG A 59 -2.09 -10.43 7.92
C ARG A 59 -3.38 -11.13 7.50
N VAL A 60 -3.43 -11.68 6.29
CA VAL A 60 -4.59 -12.46 5.81
C VAL A 60 -4.86 -13.68 6.70
N ARG A 61 -3.80 -14.42 7.09
CA ARG A 61 -3.91 -15.54 8.03
C ARG A 61 -4.34 -15.07 9.42
N ARG A 62 -3.66 -14.05 9.96
CA ARG A 62 -3.85 -13.60 11.35
C ARG A 62 -5.21 -12.94 11.59
N TYR A 63 -5.63 -12.06 10.69
CA TYR A 63 -6.82 -11.22 10.88
C TYR A 63 -8.03 -11.71 10.09
N GLY A 64 -7.79 -12.42 8.98
CA GLY A 64 -8.85 -12.98 8.15
C GLY A 64 -9.18 -14.45 8.45
N GLY A 65 -8.31 -15.16 9.18
CA GLY A 65 -8.44 -16.59 9.41
C GLY A 65 -8.30 -17.43 8.13
N ILE A 66 -7.77 -16.87 7.06
CA ILE A 66 -7.67 -17.51 5.75
C ILE A 66 -6.28 -18.14 5.60
N SER A 67 -6.25 -19.44 5.37
CA SER A 67 -5.00 -20.15 5.09
C SER A 67 -4.49 -19.79 3.68
N VAL A 68 -3.27 -19.28 3.61
CA VAL A 68 -2.56 -18.98 2.37
C VAL A 68 -1.18 -19.63 2.47
N PRO A 69 -0.74 -20.47 1.52
CA PRO A 69 0.60 -21.04 1.56
C PRO A 69 1.71 -19.97 1.55
N TYR A 70 2.92 -20.34 1.94
CA TYR A 70 4.06 -19.44 1.87
C TYR A 70 4.30 -19.00 0.42
N ALA A 71 4.49 -17.70 0.21
CA ALA A 71 4.75 -17.11 -1.11
C ALA A 71 3.73 -17.54 -2.19
N ALA A 72 2.45 -17.67 -1.80
CA ALA A 72 1.33 -17.87 -2.72
C ALA A 72 0.40 -16.66 -2.73
N ALA A 73 -0.35 -16.49 -3.81
CA ALA A 73 -1.34 -15.42 -3.93
C ALA A 73 -2.55 -15.70 -3.03
N ALA A 74 -2.96 -14.70 -2.25
CA ALA A 74 -4.18 -14.80 -1.44
C ALA A 74 -5.43 -14.90 -2.32
N PRO A 75 -6.46 -15.66 -1.90
CA PRO A 75 -7.70 -15.79 -2.66
C PRO A 75 -8.42 -14.44 -2.79
N VAL A 76 -9.21 -14.28 -3.85
CA VAL A 76 -10.10 -13.12 -3.98
C VAL A 76 -11.14 -13.18 -2.87
N LEU A 77 -11.24 -12.10 -2.09
CA LEU A 77 -12.26 -11.99 -1.06
C LEU A 77 -13.54 -11.49 -1.70
N PRO A 78 -14.72 -11.96 -1.26
CA PRO A 78 -15.98 -11.38 -1.69
C PRO A 78 -16.00 -9.87 -1.38
N GLU A 79 -16.59 -9.07 -2.26
CA GLU A 79 -16.78 -7.66 -1.98
C GLU A 79 -17.61 -7.52 -0.70
N ALA A 80 -17.13 -6.69 0.23
CA ALA A 80 -17.97 -6.33 1.37
C ALA A 80 -19.18 -5.59 0.81
N ALA A 81 -20.39 -6.08 1.14
CA ALA A 81 -21.62 -5.37 0.84
C ALA A 81 -21.46 -3.92 1.36
N GLU A 82 -21.69 -2.97 0.45
CA GLU A 82 -21.61 -1.53 0.73
C GLU A 82 -22.68 -1.10 1.74
#